data_AF-A0A229S550-F1
#
_entry.id   AF-A0A229S550-F1
#
_cell.length_a   1.000
_cell.length_b   1.000
_cell.length_c   1.000
_cell.angle_alpha   90.00
_cell.angle_beta   90.00
_cell.angle_gamma   90.00
#
_symmetry.space_group_name_H-M   'P 1'
#
loop_
_entity.id
_entity.type
_entity.pdbx_description
1 polymer ?
#
loop_
_entity_poly.entity_id
_entity_poly.type
_entity_poly.pdbx_seq_one_letter_code
_entity_poly.pdbx_strand_id
1 'polypeptide(L)'
;MITYDYEVIDQCLTMMKSKATEIEGQTTDLENDVKRIMVGWQGTTADAYDAKCQRLRGDLVTSREQLDSLRVALQTGAEGMRDQDARGARGL
;
A
#
# COMPACT_ATOMS: atom_id res chain seq x y z
N MET A 1 -15.01 -27.46 10.25
CA MET A 1 -14.63 -26.16 10.84
C MET A 1 -13.48 -25.64 10.02
N ILE A 2 -13.67 -24.54 9.28
CA ILE A 2 -12.57 -23.88 8.59
C ILE A 2 -11.91 -23.01 9.66
N THR A 3 -10.80 -23.47 10.21
CA THR A 3 -10.02 -22.71 11.19
C THR A 3 -9.31 -21.60 10.43
N TYR A 4 -9.86 -20.38 10.46
CA TYR A 4 -9.19 -19.25 9.83
C TYR A 4 -7.94 -18.88 10.62
N ASP A 5 -6.80 -18.80 9.93
CA ASP A 5 -5.54 -18.40 10.52
C ASP A 5 -5.46 -16.87 10.58
N TYR A 6 -6.03 -16.32 11.65
CA TYR A 6 -6.05 -14.88 11.90
C TYR A 6 -4.64 -14.28 12.04
N GLU A 7 -3.63 -15.08 12.41
CA GLU A 7 -2.24 -14.61 12.50
C GLU A 7 -1.66 -14.36 11.10
N VAL A 8 -1.95 -15.24 10.13
CA VAL A 8 -1.54 -15.06 8.74
C VAL A 8 -2.19 -13.82 8.12
N ILE A 9 -3.45 -13.54 8.46
CA ILE A 9 -4.15 -12.33 8.01
C ILE A 9 -3.42 -11.08 8.54
N ASP A 10 -3.14 -11.01 9.85
CA ASP A 10 -2.43 -9.88 10.45
C ASP A 10 -1.00 -9.70 9.90
N GLN A 11 -0.30 -10.80 9.61
CA GLN A 11 1.01 -10.76 8.95
C GLN A 11 0.91 -10.18 7.55
N CYS A 12 -0.09 -10.60 6.75
CA CYS A 12 -0.34 -10.04 5.42
C CYS A 12 -0.64 -8.54 5.47
N LEU A 13 -1.45 -8.08 6.43
CA LEU A 13 -1.75 -6.65 6.60
C LEU A 13 -0.50 -5.85 6.98
N THR A 14 0.34 -6.41 7.84
CA THR A 14 1.61 -5.80 8.25
C THR A 14 2.59 -5.70 7.08
N MET A 15 2.71 -6.76 6.29
CA MET A 15 3.54 -6.77 5.08
C MET A 15 3.08 -5.75 4.04
N MET A 16 1.77 -5.64 3.80
CA MET A 16 1.21 -4.65 2.87
C MET A 16 1.57 -3.22 3.29
N LYS A 17 1.44 -2.90 4.58
CA LYS A 17 1.83 -1.59 5.12
C LYS A 17 3.33 -1.33 4.94
N SER A 18 4.16 -2.32 5.26
CA SER A 18 5.61 -2.21 5.11
C SER A 18 6.00 -1.94 3.65
N LYS A 19 5.42 -2.68 2.70
CA LYS A 19 5.72 -2.53 1.27
C LYS A 19 5.27 -1.17 0.73
N ALA A 20 4.12 -0.68 1.17
CA ALA A 20 3.65 0.65 0.77
C ALA A 20 4.59 1.77 1.24
N THR A 21 5.08 1.71 2.48
CA THR A 21 6.08 2.66 3.00
C THR A 21 7.42 2.55 2.26
N GLU A 22 7.85 1.32 1.92
CA GLU A 22 9.09 1.08 1.18
C GLU A 22 9.03 1.69 -0.23
N ILE A 23 7.89 1.55 -0.91
CA ILE A 23 7.64 2.14 -2.25
C ILE A 23 7.64 3.67 -2.18
N GLU A 24 7.00 4.26 -1.16
CA GLU A 24 6.99 5.71 -0.94
C GLU A 24 8.42 6.26 -0.71
N GLY A 25 9.23 5.56 0.08
CA GLY A 25 10.64 5.89 0.31
C GLY A 25 11.46 5.85 -0.98
N GLN A 26 11.43 4.72 -1.70
CA GLN A 26 12.18 4.55 -2.95
C GLN A 26 11.83 5.60 -4.01
N THR A 27 10.57 6.04 -4.05
CA THR A 27 10.11 7.07 -4.99
C THR A 27 10.63 8.44 -4.63
N THR A 28 10.63 8.76 -3.34
CA THR A 28 11.19 10.02 -2.83
C THR A 28 12.69 10.09 -3.11
N ASP A 29 13.40 8.98 -2.92
CA ASP A 29 14.83 8.88 -3.21
C ASP A 29 15.10 9.05 -4.71
N LEU A 30 14.33 8.39 -5.57
CA LEU A 30 14.42 8.55 -7.03
C LEU A 30 14.19 10.00 -7.48
N GLU A 31 13.17 10.67 -6.92
CA GLU A 31 12.87 12.07 -7.22
C GLU A 31 14.05 12.98 -6.82
N ASN A 32 14.65 12.74 -5.65
CA ASN A 32 15.77 13.51 -5.14
C ASN A 32 17.06 13.27 -5.95
N ASP A 33 17.34 12.02 -6.31
CA ASP A 33 18.51 11.66 -7.12
C ASP A 33 18.45 12.31 -8.49
N VAL A 34 17.26 12.37 -9.09
CA VAL A 34 17.12 12.98 -10.40
C VAL A 34 17.22 14.49 -10.33
N LYS A 35 16.59 15.14 -9.34
CA LYS A 35 16.80 16.58 -9.09
C LYS A 35 18.28 16.91 -8.89
N ARG A 36 19.04 16.03 -8.23
CA ARG A 36 20.48 16.19 -8.01
C ARG A 36 21.30 16.02 -9.29
N ILE A 37 21.00 15.00 -10.10
CA ILE A 37 21.73 14.72 -11.36
C ILE A 37 21.42 15.80 -12.41
N MET A 38 20.21 16.33 -12.40
CA MET A 38 19.69 17.18 -13.47
C MET A 38 19.77 18.67 -13.14
N VAL A 39 20.67 19.06 -12.25
CA VAL A 39 21.02 20.46 -11.99
C VAL A 39 21.48 21.11 -13.31
N GLY A 40 20.70 22.09 -13.78
CA GLY A 40 20.94 22.79 -15.05
C GLY A 40 20.26 22.17 -16.27
N TRP A 41 19.54 21.05 -16.12
CA TRP A 41 18.69 20.52 -17.19
C TRP A 41 17.42 21.35 -17.32
N GLN A 42 17.24 21.96 -18.49
CA GLN A 42 16.13 22.87 -18.80
C GLN A 42 15.54 22.54 -20.17
N GLY A 43 14.29 22.96 -20.38
CA GLY A 43 13.56 22.80 -21.63
C GLY A 43 12.57 21.63 -21.60
N THR A 44 11.94 21.38 -22.75
CA THR A 44 10.76 20.51 -22.86
C THR A 44 10.98 19.07 -22.42
N THR A 45 12.22 18.56 -22.44
CA THR A 45 12.56 17.22 -21.95
C THR A 45 12.61 17.14 -20.42
N ALA A 46 13.04 18.22 -19.76
CA ALA A 46 12.99 18.35 -18.31
C ALA A 46 11.53 18.41 -17.82
N ASP A 47 10.70 19.22 -18.48
CA ASP A 47 9.28 19.33 -18.16
C ASP A 47 8.54 17.99 -18.34
N ALA A 48 8.81 17.27 -19.42
CA ALA A 48 8.21 15.97 -19.68
C ALA A 48 8.64 14.91 -18.65
N TYR A 49 9.86 15.02 -18.13
CA TYR A 49 10.36 14.13 -17.09
C TYR A 49 9.74 14.45 -15.72
N ASP A 50 9.67 15.73 -15.36
CA ASP A 50 9.04 16.14 -14.11
C ASP A 50 7.55 15.74 -14.08
N ALA A 51 6.85 15.89 -15.21
CA ALA A 51 5.48 15.40 -15.37
C ALA A 51 5.37 13.87 -15.20
N LYS A 52 6.35 13.09 -15.67
CA LYS A 52 6.39 11.64 -15.44
C LYS A 52 6.61 11.30 -13.97
N CYS A 53 7.48 12.04 -13.28
CA CYS A 53 7.72 11.85 -11.84
C CYS A 53 6.48 12.18 -11.01
N GLN A 54 5.81 13.30 -11.32
CA GLN A 54 4.56 13.67 -10.66
C GLN A 54 3.46 12.62 -10.90
N ARG A 55 3.36 12.07 -12.10
CA ARG A 55 2.41 10.98 -12.40
C ARG A 55 2.74 9.71 -11.61
N LEU A 56 4.01 9.28 -11.62
CA LEU A 56 4.46 8.12 -10.84
C LEU A 56 4.13 8.29 -9.36
N ARG A 57 4.40 9.46 -8.79
CA ARG A 57 4.02 9.79 -7.41
C ARG A 57 2.51 9.65 -7.18
N GLY A 58 1.68 10.17 -8.09
CA GLY A 58 0.23 10.03 -8.02
C GLY A 58 -0.25 8.57 -8.06
N ASP A 59 0.33 7.76 -8.94
CA ASP A 59 0.00 6.33 -9.08
C ASP A 59 0.35 5.54 -7.81
N LEU A 60 1.45 5.92 -7.16
CA LEU A 60 1.91 5.28 -5.93
C LEU A 60 1.09 5.67 -4.70
N VAL A 61 0.69 6.93 -4.60
CA VAL A 61 -0.27 7.38 -3.57
C VAL A 61 -1.58 6.62 -3.73
N THR A 62 -2.07 6.48 -4.96
CA THR A 62 -3.29 5.73 -5.25
C THR A 62 -3.14 4.25 -4.88
N SER A 63 -2.01 3.62 -5.22
CA SER A 63 -1.73 2.22 -4.82
C SER A 63 -1.70 2.05 -3.31
N ARG A 64 -1.10 3.00 -2.56
CA ARG A 64 -1.12 2.98 -1.09
C ARG A 64 -2.54 3.06 -0.54
N GLU A 65 -3.37 3.95 -1.07
CA GLU A 65 -4.78 4.09 -0.66
C GLU A 65 -5.61 2.83 -0.97
N GLN A 66 -5.35 2.18 -2.11
CA GLN A 66 -5.96 0.90 -2.46
C GLN A 66 -5.53 -0.22 -1.51
N LEU A 67 -4.25 -0.28 -1.15
CA LEU A 67 -3.74 -1.25 -0.17
C LEU A 67 -4.34 -1.02 1.22
N ASP A 68 -4.51 0.23 1.65
CA ASP A 68 -5.16 0.52 2.93
C ASP A 68 -6.66 0.19 2.90
N SER A 69 -7.34 0.46 1.79
CA SER A 69 -8.73 0.07 1.58
C SER A 69 -8.91 -1.46 1.61
N LEU A 70 -8.01 -2.20 0.95
CA LEU A 70 -7.98 -3.65 0.97
C LEU A 70 -7.72 -4.19 2.38
N ARG A 71 -6.81 -3.55 3.13
CA ARG A 71 -6.55 -3.88 4.54
C ARG A 71 -7.81 -3.72 5.39
N VAL A 72 -8.52 -2.61 5.26
CA VAL A 72 -9.78 -2.36 6.00
C VAL A 72 -10.85 -3.38 5.66
N ALA A 73 -10.99 -3.72 4.37
CA ALA A 73 -11.93 -4.75 3.92
C ALA A 73 -11.59 -6.14 4.50
N LEU A 74 -10.32 -6.52 4.47
CA LEU A 74 -9.82 -7.77 5.08
C LEU A 74 -10.06 -7.81 6.59
N GLN A 75 -9.75 -6.72 7.29
CA GLN A 75 -9.97 -6.61 8.73
C GLN A 75 -11.46 -6.76 9.08
N THR A 76 -12.33 -6.06 8.35
CA THR A 76 -13.79 -6.14 8.53
C THR A 76 -14.32 -7.56 8.26
N GLY A 77 -13.84 -8.20 7.19
CA GLY A 77 -14.18 -9.59 6.88
C GLY A 77 -13.75 -10.56 7.97
N ALA A 78 -12.51 -10.43 8.45
CA ALA A 78 -11.96 -11.26 9.53
C ALA A 78 -12.75 -11.08 10.84
N GLU A 79 -13.10 -9.84 11.22
CA GLU A 79 -13.93 -9.55 12.40
C GLU A 79 -15.33 -10.19 12.27
N GLY A 80 -15.99 -10.03 11.12
CA GLY A 80 -17.30 -10.64 10.86
C GLY A 80 -17.29 -12.17 10.93
N MET A 81 -16.21 -12.79 10.47
CA MET A 81 -16.02 -14.24 10.53
C MET A 81 -15.76 -14.71 11.96
N ARG A 82 -14.95 -13.98 12.73
CA ARG A 82 -14.71 -14.27 14.14
C ARG A 82 -15.99 -14.22 14.95
N ASP A 83 -16.84 -13.24 14.66
CA ASP A 83 -18.15 -13.09 15.29
C ASP A 83 -19.12 -14.23 14.94
N GLN A 84 -19.13 -14.68 13.69
CA GLN A 84 -19.95 -15.83 13.26
C GLN A 84 -19.48 -17.12 13.92
N ASP A 85 -18.17 -17.37 13.96
CA ASP A 85 -17.61 -18.55 14.63
C ASP A 85 -17.91 -18.54 16.13
N ALA A 86 -17.80 -17.40 16.81
CA ALA A 86 -18.14 -17.27 18.23
C ALA A 86 -19.62 -17.54 18.52
N ARG A 87 -20.53 -17.16 17.60
CA ARG A 87 -21.96 -17.45 17.71
C ARG A 87 -22.28 -18.91 17.40
N GLY A 88 -21.68 -19.47 16.36
CA GLY A 88 -21.84 -20.87 15.97
C GLY A 88 -21.31 -21.84 17.03
N ALA A 89 -20.18 -21.51 17.67
CA ALA A 89 -19.59 -22.30 18.75
C ALA A 89 -20.39 -22.25 20.07
N ARG A 90 -21.24 -21.24 20.29
CA ARG A 90 -22.17 -21.18 21.43
C ARG A 90 -23.50 -21.91 21.19
N GLY A 91 -23.77 -22.30 19.95
CA GLY A 91 -25.02 -22.98 19.54
C GLY A 91 -24.92 -24.51 19.48
N LEU A 92 -23.74 -25.09 19.75
CA LEU A 92 -23.47 -26.52 19.94
C LEU A 92 -23.22 -26.78 21.43
#